data_AF-A0A968JHE7-F1
#
_entry.id   AF-A0A968JHE7-F1
#
_cell.length_a   1.000
_cell.length_b   1.000
_cell.length_c   1.000
_cell.angle_alpha   90.00
_cell.angle_beta   90.00
_cell.angle_gamma   90.00
#
_symmetry.space_group_name_H-M   'P 1'
#
loop_
_entity.id
_entity.type
_entity.pdbx_description
1 polymer ?
#
loop_
_entity_poly.entity_id
_entity_poly.type
_entity_poly.pdbx_seq_one_letter_code
_entity_poly.pdbx_strand_id
1 'polypeptide(L)'
;LQAFPDERLQTRILCREGYLNLYDNNYSKSVELLLEADKGITALTSKLTIKDYYFLTLIHSGLGKIYEQNNQHEQSVKAYLRVVNMCETMDIRPRLSWHYLNVGNGYMALDDDESAEVYFWKAIHVKDDVSLQARASAYANLGHCYLDRKLYDQALDFFNRAEQLYEENSTKDFYNFSILDSWKAQLYAELGEHERALHHFDNAYAYAEIIEDYRLLSEVCKSIATFYADLGDHKMAYDYLVEHDRMDQLHEDQASKRERVELEVKYDAEKKRRETELLKLKATQLQLKALRAQMNPHFMFNALNSIQNYITSNDITLAAKYLSKFAKLMRRSLEYSEQEIISLEEEVEFLMDYLEINAKLRFGDKLDYTIIVDEEIEDDIIGVPTMIVQPYVENAIEHGLRPKENGLIQVEFLMMEEDEDMILCVIEDNGVGRKAAKHFQEKAQHHNHKSMGTSITETRLQILHEAEDHKSFVRIIDLEDPNTGASLGTRVEVLIPIMELELK
;
A
#
# COMPACT_ATOMS: atom_id res chain seq x y z
N LEU A 1 4.01 7.58 -5.57
CA LEU A 1 4.65 6.38 -6.14
C LEU A 1 3.76 5.71 -7.17
N GLN A 2 2.47 5.46 -6.89
CA GLN A 2 1.56 4.93 -7.92
C GLN A 2 1.39 5.87 -9.13
N ALA A 3 1.31 7.20 -8.91
CA ALA A 3 1.22 8.17 -10.02
C ALA A 3 2.56 8.53 -10.69
N PHE A 4 3.68 8.30 -10.00
CA PHE A 4 5.05 8.59 -10.47
C PHE A 4 6.01 7.61 -9.78
N PRO A 5 6.39 6.52 -10.45
CA PRO A 5 7.29 5.53 -9.88
C PRO A 5 8.69 6.14 -9.72
N ASP A 6 9.21 6.12 -8.50
CA ASP A 6 10.61 6.44 -8.20
C ASP A 6 11.23 5.21 -7.56
N GLU A 7 11.98 4.44 -8.34
CA GLU A 7 12.62 3.19 -7.92
C GLU A 7 13.52 3.38 -6.69
N ARG A 8 14.20 4.53 -6.61
CA ARG A 8 15.09 4.86 -5.49
C ARG A 8 14.28 5.15 -4.24
N LEU A 9 13.15 5.86 -4.35
CA LEU A 9 12.26 6.11 -3.22
C LEU A 9 11.57 4.81 -2.76
N GLN A 10 11.09 3.99 -3.70
CA GLN A 10 10.46 2.70 -3.42
C GLN A 10 11.42 1.77 -2.66
N THR A 11 12.67 1.68 -3.10
CA THR A 11 13.68 0.89 -2.41
C THR A 11 13.93 1.34 -0.97
N ARG A 12 13.96 2.66 -0.74
CA ARG A 12 14.14 3.22 0.61
C ARG A 12 12.96 2.92 1.52
N ILE A 13 11.75 2.87 0.97
CA ILE A 13 10.54 2.48 1.72
C ILE A 13 10.62 1.00 2.09
N LEU A 14 10.96 0.12 1.14
CA LEU A 14 11.16 -1.31 1.41
C LEU A 14 12.18 -1.55 2.53
N CYS A 15 13.31 -0.83 2.52
CA CYS A 15 14.28 -0.90 3.62
C CYS A 15 13.68 -0.50 4.98
N ARG A 16 12.87 0.57 5.03
CA ARG A 16 12.23 1.00 6.27
C ARG A 16 11.16 0.02 6.75
N GLU A 17 10.36 -0.52 5.84
CA GLU A 17 9.38 -1.57 6.15
C GLU A 17 10.06 -2.85 6.62
N GLY A 18 11.19 -3.22 6.03
CA GLY A 18 12.03 -4.31 6.49
C GLY A 18 12.50 -4.11 7.93
N TYR A 19 12.93 -2.90 8.29
CA TYR A 19 13.30 -2.55 9.66
C TYR A 19 12.12 -2.54 10.64
N LEU A 20 10.93 -2.10 10.22
CA LEU A 20 9.73 -2.18 11.05
C LEU A 20 9.43 -3.65 11.38
N ASN A 21 9.44 -4.52 10.37
CA ASN A 21 9.28 -5.96 10.58
C ASN A 21 10.41 -6.57 11.44
N LEU A 22 11.64 -6.04 11.35
CA LEU A 22 12.74 -6.46 12.21
C LEU A 22 12.50 -6.12 13.68
N TYR A 23 11.97 -4.91 13.96
CA TYR A 23 11.62 -4.50 15.32
C TYR A 23 10.42 -5.27 15.86
N ASP A 24 9.50 -5.67 14.97
CA ASP A 24 8.36 -6.53 15.28
C ASP A 24 8.72 -8.02 15.30
N ASN A 25 10.02 -8.38 15.23
CA ASN A 25 10.53 -9.76 15.18
C ASN A 25 9.94 -10.65 14.06
N ASN A 26 9.34 -10.06 13.04
CA ASN A 26 8.89 -10.75 11.84
C ASN A 26 10.09 -10.97 10.88
N TYR A 27 11.03 -11.80 11.30
CA TYR A 27 12.31 -11.99 10.62
C TYR A 27 12.14 -12.47 9.18
N SER A 28 11.20 -13.38 8.91
CA SER A 28 10.93 -13.88 7.56
C SER A 28 10.54 -12.77 6.59
N LYS A 29 9.58 -11.91 6.97
CA LYS A 29 9.17 -10.78 6.12
C LYS A 29 10.24 -9.69 6.06
N SER A 30 10.94 -9.46 7.16
CA SER A 30 12.05 -8.52 7.21
C SER A 30 13.16 -8.89 6.22
N VAL A 31 13.58 -10.17 6.18
CA VAL A 31 14.59 -10.66 5.21
C VAL A 31 14.13 -10.44 3.78
N GLU A 32 12.88 -10.80 3.46
CA GLU A 32 12.31 -10.62 2.12
C GLU A 32 12.41 -9.16 1.67
N LEU A 33 11.91 -8.23 2.49
CA LEU A 33 11.88 -6.79 2.20
C LEU A 33 13.29 -6.18 2.11
N LEU A 34 14.22 -6.60 2.99
CA LEU A 34 15.59 -6.12 2.98
C LEU A 34 16.37 -6.63 1.75
N LEU A 35 16.16 -7.88 1.34
CA LEU A 35 16.76 -8.42 0.11
C LEU A 35 16.17 -7.80 -1.15
N GLU A 36 14.87 -7.54 -1.17
CA GLU A 36 14.22 -6.79 -2.25
C GLU A 36 14.79 -5.36 -2.33
N ALA A 37 15.01 -4.72 -1.18
CA ALA A 37 15.63 -3.41 -1.13
C ALA A 37 17.11 -3.42 -1.60
N ASP A 38 17.90 -4.45 -1.27
CA ASP A 38 19.28 -4.58 -1.78
C ASP A 38 19.29 -4.69 -3.32
N LYS A 39 18.39 -5.51 -3.87
CA LYS A 39 18.22 -5.65 -5.33
C LYS A 39 17.81 -4.33 -5.96
N GLY A 40 16.85 -3.62 -5.36
CA GLY A 40 16.35 -2.33 -5.84
C GLY A 40 17.45 -1.27 -5.95
N ILE A 41 18.31 -1.11 -4.94
CA ILE A 41 19.42 -0.15 -4.99
C ILE A 41 20.48 -0.60 -6.00
N THR A 42 20.78 -1.90 -6.06
CA THR A 42 21.80 -2.43 -6.99
C THR A 42 21.37 -2.34 -8.46
N ALA A 43 20.06 -2.37 -8.72
CA ALA A 43 19.49 -2.24 -10.06
C ALA A 43 19.41 -0.79 -10.56
N LEU A 44 19.66 0.22 -9.71
CA LEU A 44 19.62 1.62 -10.12
C LEU A 44 20.65 1.90 -11.22
N THR A 45 20.17 2.35 -12.37
CA THR A 45 21.03 2.73 -13.52
C THR A 45 21.80 4.03 -13.30
N SER A 46 21.34 4.86 -12.36
CA SER A 46 21.98 6.13 -12.00
C SER A 46 23.08 5.93 -10.95
N LYS A 47 24.11 6.79 -10.98
CA LYS A 47 25.20 6.76 -10.01
C LYS A 47 24.66 6.84 -8.57
N LEU A 48 25.09 5.91 -7.72
CA LEU A 48 24.71 5.86 -6.31
C LEU A 48 25.20 7.11 -5.56
N THR A 49 24.30 7.67 -4.75
CA THR A 49 24.57 8.79 -3.85
C THR A 49 25.01 8.30 -2.48
N ILE A 50 25.62 9.17 -1.66
CA ILE A 50 25.95 8.86 -0.25
C ILE A 50 24.72 8.37 0.52
N LYS A 51 23.54 8.94 0.22
CA LYS A 51 22.28 8.52 0.84
C LYS A 51 21.92 7.09 0.45
N ASP A 52 22.19 6.65 -0.78
CA ASP A 52 21.92 5.27 -1.20
C ASP A 52 22.86 4.29 -0.48
N TYR A 53 24.14 4.64 -0.32
CA TYR A 53 25.07 3.87 0.51
C TYR A 53 24.63 3.79 1.97
N TYR A 54 24.10 4.88 2.56
CA TYR A 54 23.51 4.84 3.90
C TYR A 54 22.32 3.86 4.00
N PHE A 55 21.48 3.75 2.98
CA PHE A 55 20.40 2.75 3.00
C PHE A 55 20.93 1.32 2.82
N LEU A 56 21.96 1.11 1.99
CA LEU A 56 22.63 -0.19 1.91
C LEU A 56 23.29 -0.60 3.24
N THR A 57 23.87 0.34 4.00
CA THR A 57 24.45 0.03 5.32
C THR A 57 23.37 -0.39 6.30
N LEU A 58 22.20 0.25 6.27
CA LEU A 58 21.03 -0.21 7.02
C LEU A 58 20.61 -1.61 6.58
N ILE A 59 20.41 -1.84 5.27
CA ILE A 59 19.95 -3.13 4.75
C ILE A 59 20.85 -4.28 5.23
N HIS A 60 22.16 -4.18 5.03
CA HIS A 60 23.08 -5.23 5.44
C HIS A 60 23.26 -5.32 6.96
N SER A 61 23.14 -4.21 7.70
CA SER A 61 23.12 -4.26 9.17
C SER A 61 21.87 -4.97 9.69
N GLY A 62 20.71 -4.77 9.06
CA GLY A 62 19.47 -5.47 9.39
C GLY A 62 19.56 -6.96 9.08
N LEU A 63 20.04 -7.32 7.89
CA LEU A 63 20.27 -8.71 7.50
C LEU A 63 21.27 -9.40 8.45
N GLY A 64 22.37 -8.73 8.81
CA GLY A 64 23.34 -9.26 9.77
C GLY A 64 22.71 -9.61 11.12
N LYS A 65 21.82 -8.75 11.63
CA LYS A 65 21.07 -9.00 12.86
C LYS A 65 20.13 -10.20 12.73
N ILE A 66 19.44 -10.34 11.59
CA ILE A 66 18.53 -11.47 11.39
C ILE A 66 19.30 -12.80 11.31
N TYR A 67 20.43 -12.81 10.60
CA TYR A 67 21.30 -13.99 10.52
C TYR A 67 21.85 -14.37 11.90
N GLU A 68 22.19 -13.39 12.74
CA GLU A 68 22.62 -13.62 14.12
C GLU A 68 21.52 -14.29 14.95
N GLN A 69 20.28 -13.79 14.89
CA GLN A 69 19.13 -14.39 15.59
C GLN A 69 18.82 -15.82 15.13
N ASN A 70 19.14 -16.14 13.87
CA ASN A 70 18.95 -17.48 13.31
C ASN A 70 20.17 -18.40 13.50
N ASN A 71 21.16 -18.03 14.32
CA ASN A 71 22.42 -18.75 14.53
C ASN A 71 23.24 -18.97 13.24
N GLN A 72 23.08 -18.09 12.25
CA GLN A 72 23.82 -18.09 10.99
C GLN A 72 25.03 -17.14 11.09
N HIS A 73 25.92 -17.39 12.05
CA HIS A 73 26.99 -16.47 12.44
C HIS A 73 27.93 -16.08 11.28
N GLU A 74 28.28 -17.03 10.39
CA GLU A 74 29.10 -16.71 9.21
C GLU A 74 28.41 -15.71 8.25
N GLN A 75 27.10 -15.85 8.05
CA GLN A 75 26.33 -14.95 7.18
C GLN A 75 26.17 -13.58 7.83
N SER A 76 25.99 -13.55 9.15
CA SER A 76 25.95 -12.34 9.94
C SER A 76 27.24 -11.53 9.81
N VAL A 77 28.40 -12.17 10.02
CA VAL A 77 29.72 -11.54 9.85
C VAL A 77 29.92 -11.02 8.43
N LYS A 78 29.59 -11.81 7.40
CA LYS A 78 29.68 -11.37 5.99
C LYS A 78 28.83 -10.12 5.73
N ALA A 79 27.62 -10.07 6.29
CA ALA A 79 26.75 -8.90 6.15
C ALA A 79 27.32 -7.67 6.86
N TYR A 80 27.78 -7.80 8.10
CA TYR A 80 28.38 -6.68 8.84
C TYR A 80 29.69 -6.19 8.22
N LEU A 81 30.53 -7.09 7.69
CA LEU A 81 31.75 -6.71 6.96
C LEU A 81 31.44 -5.88 5.71
N ARG A 82 30.37 -6.21 4.99
CA ARG A 82 29.90 -5.43 3.84
C ARG A 82 29.54 -4.00 4.25
N VAL A 83 28.87 -3.83 5.40
CA VAL A 83 28.57 -2.51 5.98
C VAL A 83 29.84 -1.72 6.26
N VAL A 84 30.78 -2.31 7.02
CA VAL A 84 32.03 -1.64 7.40
C VAL A 84 32.85 -1.23 6.18
N ASN A 85 33.02 -2.12 5.21
CA ASN A 85 33.77 -1.83 3.98
C ASN A 85 33.15 -0.65 3.21
N MET A 86 31.82 -0.61 3.11
CA MET A 86 31.14 0.53 2.48
C MET A 86 31.35 1.83 3.26
N CYS A 87 31.24 1.78 4.59
CA CYS A 87 31.45 2.96 5.43
C CYS A 87 32.88 3.49 5.32
N GLU A 88 33.89 2.61 5.36
CA GLU A 88 35.30 2.98 5.19
C GLU A 88 35.58 3.55 3.78
N THR A 89 35.05 2.92 2.73
CA THR A 89 35.28 3.34 1.33
C THR A 89 34.60 4.67 0.99
N MET A 90 33.39 4.90 1.54
CA MET A 90 32.57 6.08 1.25
C MET A 90 32.72 7.19 2.31
N ASP A 91 33.62 7.02 3.28
CA ASP A 91 33.85 7.92 4.41
C ASP A 91 32.58 8.23 5.23
N ILE A 92 31.71 7.22 5.40
CA ILE A 92 30.49 7.31 6.22
C ILE A 92 30.87 7.04 7.67
N ARG A 93 31.02 8.12 8.45
CA ARG A 93 31.44 8.06 9.87
C ARG A 93 30.33 7.80 10.90
N PRO A 94 29.08 8.25 10.73
CA PRO A 94 28.05 8.04 11.76
C PRO A 94 27.82 6.55 12.05
N ARG A 95 27.75 6.18 13.34
CA ARG A 95 27.54 4.80 13.82
C ARG A 95 28.63 3.80 13.42
N LEU A 96 29.78 4.26 12.92
CA LEU A 96 30.87 3.38 12.53
C LEU A 96 31.39 2.53 13.70
N SER A 97 31.38 3.07 14.93
CA SER A 97 31.74 2.30 16.14
C SER A 97 30.80 1.11 16.38
N TRP A 98 29.49 1.30 16.17
CA TRP A 98 28.49 0.24 16.24
C TRP A 98 28.69 -0.81 15.14
N HIS A 99 29.02 -0.39 13.92
CA HIS A 99 29.27 -1.33 12.83
C HIS A 99 30.51 -2.20 13.09
N TYR A 100 31.58 -1.61 13.62
CA TYR A 100 32.74 -2.40 14.06
C TYR A 100 32.40 -3.32 15.22
N LEU A 101 31.65 -2.85 16.22
CA LEU A 101 31.20 -3.67 17.35
C LEU A 101 30.42 -4.90 16.86
N ASN A 102 29.47 -4.72 15.93
CA ASN A 102 28.69 -5.84 15.38
C ASN A 102 29.56 -6.87 14.64
N VAL A 103 30.57 -6.41 13.88
CA VAL A 103 31.53 -7.34 13.26
C VAL A 103 32.32 -8.10 14.32
N GLY A 104 32.81 -7.41 15.35
CA GLY A 104 33.54 -8.03 16.46
C GLY A 104 32.71 -9.08 17.19
N ASN A 105 31.46 -8.76 17.53
CA ASN A 105 30.51 -9.70 18.15
C ASN A 105 30.26 -10.92 17.26
N GLY A 106 30.10 -10.70 15.94
CA GLY A 106 29.93 -11.80 15.00
C GLY A 106 31.13 -12.73 14.94
N TYR A 107 32.36 -12.21 15.03
CA TYR A 107 33.57 -13.03 15.12
C TYR A 107 33.71 -13.74 16.47
N MET A 108 33.36 -13.09 17.58
CA MET A 108 33.29 -13.77 18.89
C MET A 108 32.32 -14.95 18.85
N ALA A 109 31.15 -14.81 18.20
CA ALA A 109 30.20 -15.90 18.03
C ALA A 109 30.68 -17.05 17.11
N LEU A 110 31.78 -16.84 16.39
CA LEU A 110 32.48 -17.85 15.60
C LEU A 110 33.73 -18.41 16.32
N ASP A 111 33.93 -18.05 17.59
CA ASP A 111 35.14 -18.36 18.37
C ASP A 111 36.45 -17.83 17.71
N ASP A 112 36.37 -16.77 16.91
CA ASP A 112 37.52 -16.09 16.28
C ASP A 112 37.86 -14.80 17.03
N ASP A 113 38.43 -14.97 18.23
CA ASP A 113 38.80 -13.85 19.11
C ASP A 113 39.87 -12.93 18.50
N GLU A 114 40.75 -13.47 17.65
CA GLU A 114 41.80 -12.67 17.01
C GLU A 114 41.18 -11.64 16.06
N SER A 115 40.25 -12.08 15.20
CA SER A 115 39.49 -11.16 14.35
C SER A 115 38.60 -10.24 15.17
N ALA A 116 37.92 -10.75 16.20
CA ALA A 116 37.03 -9.94 17.04
C ALA A 116 37.78 -8.77 17.70
N GLU A 117 38.94 -9.05 18.28
CA GLU A 117 39.80 -8.06 18.92
C GLU A 117 40.16 -6.89 17.99
N VAL A 118 40.50 -7.19 16.72
CA VAL A 118 40.80 -6.15 15.72
C VAL A 118 39.63 -5.18 15.56
N TYR A 119 38.40 -5.70 15.50
CA TYR A 119 37.21 -4.88 15.31
C TYR A 119 36.79 -4.12 16.57
N PHE A 120 36.98 -4.69 17.77
CA PHE A 120 36.75 -3.95 19.01
C PHE A 120 37.73 -2.78 19.18
N TRP A 121 39.01 -2.98 18.84
CA TRP A 121 39.98 -1.89 18.81
C TRP A 121 39.61 -0.81 17.80
N LYS A 122 39.09 -1.20 16.62
CA LYS A 122 38.56 -0.23 15.66
C LYS A 122 37.38 0.54 16.25
N ALA A 123 36.44 -0.12 16.93
CA ALA A 123 35.28 0.52 17.57
C ALA A 123 35.69 1.55 18.64
N ILE A 124 36.69 1.24 19.45
CA ILE A 124 37.21 2.12 20.51
C ILE A 124 37.90 3.37 19.93
N HIS A 125 38.67 3.21 18.86
CA HIS A 125 39.50 4.28 18.29
C HIS A 125 38.81 5.15 17.23
N VAL A 126 37.51 4.94 16.98
CA VAL A 126 36.75 5.82 16.07
C VAL A 126 36.68 7.23 16.67
N LYS A 127 37.34 8.19 16.01
CA LYS A 127 37.41 9.59 16.48
C LYS A 127 36.12 10.38 16.24
N ASP A 128 35.41 10.05 15.16
CA ASP A 128 34.28 10.84 14.66
C ASP A 128 32.90 10.32 15.15
N ASP A 129 32.87 9.20 15.88
CA ASP A 129 31.66 8.59 16.43
C ASP A 129 31.72 8.58 17.96
N VAL A 130 30.86 9.37 18.61
CA VAL A 130 30.88 9.66 20.05
C VAL A 130 30.05 8.65 20.86
N SER A 131 29.69 7.49 20.30
CA SER A 131 28.90 6.51 21.03
C SER A 131 29.69 5.91 22.20
N LEU A 132 29.47 6.45 23.41
CA LEU A 132 30.03 5.92 24.66
C LEU A 132 29.63 4.46 24.87
N GLN A 133 28.36 4.13 24.57
CA GLN A 133 27.83 2.78 24.71
C GLN A 133 28.53 1.74 23.82
N ALA A 134 28.77 2.06 22.54
CA ALA A 134 29.48 1.13 21.65
C ALA A 134 30.93 0.90 22.10
N ARG A 135 31.60 1.94 22.61
CA ARG A 135 32.96 1.83 23.15
C ARG A 135 33.00 1.04 24.46
N ALA A 136 32.05 1.27 25.37
CA ALA A 136 31.90 0.52 26.61
C ALA A 136 31.75 -0.98 26.31
N SER A 137 30.85 -1.31 25.37
CA SER A 137 30.62 -2.69 24.94
C SER A 137 31.86 -3.31 24.27
N ALA A 138 32.57 -2.54 23.44
CA ALA A 138 33.83 -3.01 22.84
C ALA A 138 34.91 -3.29 23.89
N TYR A 139 35.02 -2.46 24.94
CA TYR A 139 35.92 -2.73 26.05
C TYR A 139 35.50 -3.97 26.85
N ALA A 140 34.21 -4.13 27.13
CA ALA A 140 33.72 -5.31 27.85
C ALA A 140 34.06 -6.60 27.07
N ASN A 141 33.82 -6.59 25.76
CA ASN A 141 34.08 -7.74 24.89
C ASN A 141 35.57 -8.03 24.72
N LEU A 142 36.43 -7.00 24.65
CA LEU A 142 37.88 -7.21 24.75
C LEU A 142 38.27 -7.84 26.08
N GLY A 143 37.65 -7.41 27.18
CA GLY A 143 37.86 -8.02 28.48
C GLY A 143 37.54 -9.52 28.46
N HIS A 144 36.44 -9.92 27.83
CA HIS A 144 36.07 -11.32 27.65
C HIS A 144 37.09 -12.10 26.81
N CYS A 145 37.47 -11.62 25.62
CA CYS A 145 38.48 -12.29 24.79
C CYS A 145 39.82 -12.48 25.54
N TYR A 146 40.21 -11.52 26.39
CA TYR A 146 41.44 -11.62 27.18
C TYR A 146 41.27 -12.57 28.38
N LEU A 147 40.08 -12.65 28.97
CA LEU A 147 39.74 -13.64 29.98
C LEU A 147 39.85 -15.06 29.42
N ASP A 148 39.30 -15.33 28.24
CA ASP A 148 39.40 -16.64 27.55
C ASP A 148 40.86 -17.04 27.29
N ARG A 149 41.72 -16.05 26.99
CA ARG A 149 43.17 -16.23 26.84
C ARG A 149 43.94 -16.28 28.16
N LYS A 150 43.25 -16.22 29.31
CA LYS A 150 43.81 -16.23 30.68
C LYS A 150 44.75 -15.05 30.97
N LEU A 151 44.54 -13.92 30.29
CA LEU A 151 45.26 -12.68 30.50
C LEU A 151 44.51 -11.80 31.51
N TYR A 152 44.42 -12.28 32.75
CA TYR A 152 43.49 -11.74 33.77
C TYR A 152 43.73 -10.26 34.10
N ASP A 153 44.97 -9.79 34.20
CA ASP A 153 45.26 -8.38 34.50
C ASP A 153 44.73 -7.43 33.41
N GLN A 154 44.88 -7.84 32.14
CA GLN A 154 44.42 -7.06 30.99
C GLN A 154 42.90 -7.12 30.88
N ALA A 155 42.31 -8.30 31.09
CA ALA A 155 40.87 -8.46 31.12
C ALA A 155 40.22 -7.55 32.17
N LEU A 156 40.79 -7.49 33.38
CA LEU A 156 40.30 -6.64 34.45
C LEU A 156 40.42 -5.14 34.13
N ASP A 157 41.53 -4.68 33.53
CA ASP A 157 41.67 -3.28 33.05
C ASP A 157 40.57 -2.94 32.04
N PHE A 158 40.29 -3.83 31.08
CA PHE A 158 39.23 -3.62 30.11
C PHE A 158 37.83 -3.62 30.74
N PHE A 159 37.55 -4.53 31.67
CA PHE A 159 36.27 -4.54 32.38
C PHE A 159 36.05 -3.26 33.20
N ASN A 160 37.08 -2.75 33.88
CA ASN A 160 36.97 -1.51 34.64
C ASN A 160 36.74 -0.29 33.74
N ARG A 161 37.36 -0.26 32.56
CA ARG A 161 37.09 0.80 31.55
C ARG A 161 35.68 0.73 31.00
N ALA A 162 35.18 -0.49 30.74
CA ALA A 162 33.81 -0.70 30.30
C ALA A 162 32.80 -0.21 31.35
N GLU A 163 32.99 -0.61 32.61
CA GLU A 163 32.17 -0.19 33.75
C GLU A 163 32.09 1.32 33.88
N GLN A 164 33.25 2.01 33.88
CA GLN A 164 33.31 3.46 33.97
C GLN A 164 32.48 4.13 32.86
N LEU A 165 32.60 3.63 31.62
CA LEU A 165 31.85 4.19 30.49
C LEU A 165 30.35 3.87 30.55
N TYR A 166 29.96 2.70 31.06
CA TYR A 166 28.56 2.38 31.32
C TYR A 166 27.96 3.31 32.38
N GLU A 167 28.67 3.56 33.48
CA GLU A 167 28.25 4.48 34.54
C GLU A 167 28.13 5.92 34.03
N GLU A 168 29.08 6.38 33.21
CA GLU A 168 29.05 7.71 32.57
C GLU A 168 27.85 7.85 31.61
N ASN A 169 27.47 6.78 30.92
CA ASN A 169 26.36 6.77 29.98
C ASN A 169 24.99 6.66 30.68
N SER A 170 24.83 5.70 31.59
CA SER A 170 23.61 5.46 32.36
C SER A 170 23.85 4.51 33.53
N THR A 171 23.58 4.97 34.74
CA THR A 171 23.62 4.11 35.96
C THR A 171 22.48 3.08 36.02
N LYS A 172 21.61 3.02 35.01
CA LYS A 172 20.49 2.06 34.91
C LYS A 172 20.65 1.08 33.75
N ASP A 173 21.86 0.94 33.21
CA ASP A 173 22.15 -0.04 32.15
C ASP A 173 22.35 -1.45 32.74
N PHE A 174 21.34 -1.91 33.49
CA PHE A 174 21.39 -3.16 34.26
C PHE A 174 21.69 -4.38 33.39
N TYR A 175 21.27 -4.37 32.11
CA TYR A 175 21.61 -5.42 31.16
C TYR A 175 23.12 -5.55 30.97
N ASN A 176 23.80 -4.45 30.64
CA ASN A 176 25.24 -4.47 30.42
C ASN A 176 26.03 -4.68 31.73
N PHE A 177 25.55 -4.12 32.85
CA PHE A 177 26.17 -4.37 34.15
C PHE A 177 26.09 -5.84 34.57
N SER A 178 24.96 -6.51 34.32
CA SER A 178 24.80 -7.94 34.62
C SER A 178 25.79 -8.82 33.85
N ILE A 179 25.95 -8.57 32.54
CA ILE A 179 26.93 -9.28 31.71
C ILE A 179 28.36 -9.01 32.22
N LEU A 180 28.69 -7.75 32.47
CA LEU A 180 30.01 -7.36 32.91
C LEU A 180 30.39 -7.98 34.26
N ASP A 181 29.46 -7.97 35.22
CA ASP A 181 29.66 -8.61 36.52
C ASP A 181 29.77 -10.13 36.40
N SER A 182 29.03 -10.76 35.50
CA SER A 182 29.18 -12.20 35.23
C SER A 182 30.61 -12.54 34.77
N TRP A 183 31.17 -11.74 33.87
CA TRP A 183 32.54 -11.94 33.38
C TRP A 183 33.61 -11.61 34.44
N LYS A 184 33.40 -10.55 35.23
CA LYS A 184 34.27 -10.26 36.39
C LYS A 184 34.22 -11.40 37.43
N ALA A 185 33.04 -11.98 37.66
CA ALA A 185 32.88 -13.11 38.58
C ALA A 185 33.68 -14.33 38.12
N GLN A 186 33.58 -14.68 36.83
CA GLN A 186 34.38 -15.74 36.21
C GLN A 186 35.90 -15.46 36.32
N LEU A 187 36.32 -14.21 36.07
CA LEU A 187 37.72 -13.79 36.22
C LEU A 187 38.23 -14.00 37.65
N TYR A 188 37.48 -13.55 38.67
CA TYR A 188 37.88 -13.73 40.06
C TYR A 188 37.82 -15.19 40.52
N ALA A 189 36.91 -15.99 39.95
CA ALA A 189 36.88 -17.43 40.18
C ALA A 189 38.16 -18.12 39.70
N GLU A 190 38.61 -17.80 38.47
CA GLU A 190 39.87 -18.30 37.90
C GLU A 190 41.11 -17.87 38.70
N LEU A 191 41.08 -16.68 39.30
CA LEU A 191 42.14 -16.20 40.21
C LEU A 191 42.09 -16.86 41.61
N GLY A 192 41.05 -17.64 41.92
CA GLY A 192 40.83 -18.24 43.24
C GLY A 192 40.29 -17.25 44.29
N GLU A 193 39.86 -16.06 43.89
CA GLU A 193 39.28 -15.03 44.75
C GLU A 193 37.77 -15.26 44.95
N HIS A 194 37.42 -16.35 45.64
CA HIS A 194 36.05 -16.86 45.74
C HIS A 194 35.02 -15.86 46.31
N GLU A 195 35.40 -15.06 47.31
CA GLU A 195 34.50 -14.05 47.89
C GLU A 195 34.15 -12.93 46.89
N ARG A 196 35.13 -12.51 46.08
CA ARG A 196 34.89 -11.50 45.04
C ARG A 196 34.07 -12.08 43.89
N ALA A 197 34.37 -13.32 43.49
CA ALA A 197 33.59 -14.01 42.47
C ALA A 197 32.11 -14.07 42.86
N LEU A 198 31.80 -14.49 44.09
CA LEU A 198 30.43 -14.52 44.60
C LEU A 198 29.76 -13.14 44.64
N HIS A 199 30.49 -12.11 45.08
CA HIS A 199 29.95 -10.74 45.09
C HIS A 199 29.52 -10.28 43.68
N HIS A 200 30.35 -10.55 42.67
CA HIS A 200 30.03 -10.20 41.29
C HIS A 200 28.89 -11.06 40.73
N PHE A 201 28.82 -12.36 41.06
CA PHE A 201 27.67 -13.19 40.69
C PHE A 201 26.35 -12.68 41.29
N ASP A 202 26.36 -12.27 42.56
CA ASP A 202 25.19 -11.71 43.24
C ASP A 202 24.71 -10.42 42.56
N ASN A 203 25.63 -9.52 42.21
CA ASN A 203 25.30 -8.31 41.46
C ASN A 203 24.73 -8.63 40.08
N ALA A 204 25.36 -9.55 39.35
CA ALA A 204 24.91 -9.98 38.03
C ALA A 204 23.47 -10.52 38.06
N TYR A 205 23.18 -11.37 39.04
CA TYR A 205 21.85 -11.93 39.27
C TYR A 205 20.84 -10.82 39.61
N ALA A 206 21.19 -9.93 40.56
CA ALA A 206 20.31 -8.84 40.97
C ALA A 206 19.97 -7.90 39.81
N TYR A 207 20.94 -7.59 38.95
CA TYR A 207 20.69 -6.77 37.77
C TYR A 207 19.77 -7.45 36.76
N ALA A 208 19.97 -8.74 36.48
CA ALA A 208 19.10 -9.52 35.60
C ALA A 208 17.68 -9.65 36.17
N GLU A 209 17.54 -9.77 37.49
CA GLU A 209 16.25 -9.80 38.20
C GLU A 209 15.51 -8.46 38.08
N ILE A 210 16.21 -7.33 38.25
CA ILE A 210 15.61 -5.98 38.14
C ILE A 210 14.99 -5.74 36.76
N ILE A 211 15.61 -6.25 35.69
CA ILE A 211 15.09 -6.09 34.32
C ILE A 211 14.17 -7.21 33.88
N GLU A 212 13.91 -8.19 34.75
CA GLU A 212 13.10 -9.38 34.47
C GLU A 212 13.54 -10.13 33.20
N ASP A 213 14.86 -10.23 32.97
CA ASP A 213 15.43 -10.94 31.81
C ASP A 213 15.76 -12.39 32.20
N TYR A 214 14.79 -13.29 31.98
CA TYR A 214 14.92 -14.71 32.30
C TYR A 214 16.04 -15.43 31.53
N ARG A 215 16.40 -14.96 30.33
CA ARG A 215 17.53 -15.53 29.59
C ARG A 215 18.84 -15.20 30.30
N LEU A 216 19.01 -13.95 30.72
CA LEU A 216 20.20 -13.53 31.43
C LEU A 216 20.29 -14.17 32.83
N LEU A 217 19.16 -14.26 33.55
CA LEU A 217 19.08 -14.99 34.83
C LEU A 217 19.53 -16.45 34.67
N SER A 218 19.08 -17.11 33.60
CA SER A 218 19.47 -18.47 33.27
C SER A 218 20.99 -18.60 33.04
N GLU A 219 21.58 -17.72 32.23
CA GLU A 219 23.03 -17.70 31.95
C GLU A 219 23.86 -17.44 33.23
N VAL A 220 23.40 -16.55 34.10
CA VAL A 220 24.02 -16.27 35.40
C VAL A 220 23.94 -17.50 36.30
N CYS A 221 22.77 -18.14 36.43
CA CYS A 221 22.61 -19.37 37.22
C CYS A 221 23.54 -20.49 36.75
N LYS A 222 23.69 -20.68 35.43
CA LYS A 222 24.61 -21.66 34.86
C LYS A 222 26.08 -21.36 35.19
N SER A 223 26.46 -20.08 35.16
CA SER A 223 27.80 -19.65 35.52
C SER A 223 28.09 -19.89 37.01
N ILE A 224 27.14 -19.59 37.90
CA ILE A 224 27.23 -19.86 39.33
C ILE A 224 27.29 -21.38 39.61
N ALA A 225 26.50 -22.18 38.90
CA ALA A 225 26.53 -23.63 39.01
C ALA A 225 27.91 -24.21 38.65
N THR A 226 28.52 -23.70 37.58
CA THR A 226 29.88 -24.07 37.16
C THR A 226 30.91 -23.71 38.22
N PHE A 227 30.82 -22.49 38.76
CA PHE A 227 31.68 -22.03 39.85
C PHE A 227 31.63 -22.95 41.08
N TYR A 228 30.43 -23.33 41.56
CA TYR A 228 30.30 -24.24 42.69
C TYR A 228 30.76 -25.67 42.36
N ALA A 229 30.59 -26.12 41.11
CA ALA A 229 31.09 -27.41 40.68
C ALA A 229 32.62 -27.47 40.74
N ASP A 230 33.30 -26.40 40.32
CA ASP A 230 34.77 -26.27 40.37
C ASP A 230 35.30 -26.20 41.81
N LEU A 231 34.52 -25.62 42.74
CA LEU A 231 34.80 -25.66 44.17
C LEU A 231 34.56 -27.04 44.82
N GLY A 232 33.91 -27.97 44.11
CA GLY A 232 33.50 -29.27 44.63
C GLY A 232 32.22 -29.25 45.48
N ASP A 233 31.50 -28.13 45.54
CA ASP A 233 30.18 -28.05 46.17
C ASP A 233 29.09 -28.48 45.17
N HIS A 234 29.02 -29.79 44.96
CA HIS A 234 28.06 -30.39 44.03
C HIS A 234 26.60 -30.15 44.43
N LYS A 235 26.32 -29.82 45.70
CA LYS A 235 24.96 -29.52 46.14
C LYS A 235 24.53 -28.15 45.64
N MET A 236 25.33 -27.12 45.92
CA MET A 236 25.05 -25.78 45.40
C MET A 236 25.05 -25.74 43.88
N ALA A 237 25.98 -26.46 43.24
CA ALA A 237 26.01 -26.58 41.79
C ALA A 237 24.69 -27.16 41.23
N TYR A 238 24.16 -28.21 41.87
CA TYR A 238 22.87 -28.79 41.48
C TYR A 238 21.70 -27.82 41.72
N ASP A 239 21.66 -27.14 42.86
CA ASP A 239 20.58 -26.21 43.19
C ASP A 239 20.51 -25.06 42.17
N TYR A 240 21.66 -24.50 41.75
CA TYR A 240 21.70 -23.47 40.70
C TYR A 240 21.42 -24.01 39.29
N LEU A 241 21.72 -25.29 39.01
CA LEU A 241 21.33 -25.92 37.75
C LEU A 241 19.81 -26.08 37.65
N VAL A 242 19.14 -26.40 38.76
CA VAL A 242 17.67 -26.44 38.83
C VAL A 242 17.07 -25.04 38.60
N GLU A 243 17.67 -23.99 39.18
CA GLU A 243 17.22 -22.63 38.92
C GLU A 243 17.52 -22.18 37.47
N HIS A 244 18.63 -22.59 36.87
CA HIS A 244 18.92 -22.39 35.44
C HIS A 244 17.80 -22.97 34.56
N ASP A 245 17.47 -24.26 34.74
CA ASP A 245 16.41 -24.93 33.99
C ASP A 245 15.04 -24.23 34.18
N ARG A 246 14.78 -23.73 35.40
CA ARG A 246 13.55 -22.98 35.71
C ARG A 246 13.49 -21.63 35.00
N MET A 247 14.61 -20.89 34.94
CA MET A 247 14.66 -19.61 34.24
C MET A 247 14.57 -19.79 32.73
N ASP A 248 15.20 -20.83 32.18
CA ASP A 248 15.05 -21.20 30.76
C ASP A 248 13.58 -21.50 30.43
N GLN A 249 12.89 -22.29 31.26
CA GLN A 249 11.48 -22.57 31.06
C GLN A 249 10.62 -21.29 31.11
N LEU A 250 10.90 -20.37 32.04
CA LEU A 250 10.20 -19.08 32.11
C LEU A 250 10.46 -18.21 30.88
N HIS A 251 11.68 -18.22 30.34
CA HIS A 251 12.04 -17.53 29.12
C HIS A 251 11.24 -18.07 27.92
N GLU A 252 11.19 -19.40 27.75
CA GLU A 252 10.42 -20.06 26.70
C GLU A 252 8.90 -19.79 26.81
N ASP A 253 8.35 -19.83 28.02
CA ASP A 253 6.95 -19.50 28.28
C ASP A 253 6.63 -18.04 27.95
N GLN A 254 7.53 -17.11 28.30
CA GLN A 254 7.37 -15.70 27.98
C GLN A 254 7.45 -15.45 26.47
N ALA A 255 8.38 -16.09 25.77
CA ALA A 255 8.51 -16.02 24.32
C ALA A 255 7.25 -16.56 23.63
N SER A 256 6.78 -17.75 24.03
CA SER A 256 5.57 -18.40 23.49
C SER A 256 4.31 -17.55 23.73
N LYS A 257 4.19 -16.94 24.91
CA LYS A 257 3.07 -16.04 25.24
C LYS A 257 3.10 -14.78 24.37
N ARG A 258 4.28 -14.18 24.14
CA ARG A 258 4.44 -13.01 23.27
C ARG A 258 4.03 -13.34 21.83
N GLU A 259 4.49 -14.47 21.29
CA GLU A 259 4.14 -14.91 19.93
C GLU A 259 2.63 -15.12 19.76
N ARG A 260 1.96 -15.73 20.75
CA ARG A 260 0.49 -15.90 20.73
C ARG A 260 -0.26 -14.58 20.69
N VAL A 261 0.13 -13.60 21.52
CA VAL A 261 -0.51 -12.28 21.56
C VAL A 261 -0.30 -11.55 20.22
N GLU A 262 0.90 -11.65 19.64
CA GLU A 262 1.20 -11.04 18.35
C GLU A 262 0.37 -11.65 17.21
N LEU A 263 0.24 -12.98 17.19
CA LEU A 263 -0.57 -13.68 16.20
C LEU A 263 -2.05 -13.29 16.28
N GLU A 264 -2.59 -13.13 17.49
CA GLU A 264 -3.96 -12.67 17.72
C GLU A 264 -4.18 -11.25 17.17
N VAL A 265 -3.25 -10.33 17.44
CA VAL A 265 -3.29 -8.96 16.93
C VAL A 265 -3.22 -8.93 15.40
N LYS A 266 -2.33 -9.72 14.79
CA LYS A 266 -2.21 -9.83 13.32
C LYS A 266 -3.50 -10.35 12.70
N TYR A 267 -4.09 -11.39 13.27
CA TYR A 267 -5.33 -11.98 12.80
C TYR A 267 -6.50 -10.97 12.86
N ASP A 268 -6.64 -10.24 13.97
CA ASP A 268 -7.70 -9.23 14.13
C ASP A 268 -7.52 -8.05 13.16
N ALA A 269 -6.28 -7.62 12.93
CA ALA A 269 -5.98 -6.58 11.95
C ALA A 269 -6.35 -7.01 10.52
N GLU A 270 -5.99 -8.24 10.13
CA GLU A 270 -6.32 -8.79 8.81
C GLU A 270 -7.83 -8.97 8.63
N LYS A 271 -8.52 -9.48 9.66
CA LYS A 271 -9.97 -9.60 9.66
C LYS A 271 -10.66 -8.25 9.47
N LYS A 272 -10.24 -7.22 10.22
CA LYS A 272 -10.80 -5.87 10.12
C LYS A 272 -10.53 -5.23 8.75
N ARG A 273 -9.38 -5.50 8.15
CA ARG A 273 -9.05 -5.05 6.79
C ARG A 273 -10.01 -5.65 5.77
N ARG A 274 -10.23 -6.97 5.80
CA ARG A 274 -11.19 -7.65 4.91
C ARG A 274 -12.61 -7.14 5.09
N GLU A 275 -13.05 -6.93 6.33
CA GLU A 275 -14.37 -6.35 6.61
C GLU A 275 -14.53 -4.94 6.01
N THR A 276 -13.48 -4.12 6.11
CA THR A 276 -13.48 -2.75 5.57
C THR A 276 -13.51 -2.75 4.04
N GLU A 277 -12.74 -3.63 3.39
CA GLU A 277 -12.74 -3.82 1.94
C GLU A 277 -14.13 -4.25 1.44
N LEU A 278 -14.77 -5.22 2.12
CA LEU A 278 -16.12 -5.67 1.79
C LEU A 278 -17.17 -4.56 1.95
N LEU A 279 -17.07 -3.76 3.02
CA LEU A 279 -17.99 -2.64 3.23
C LEU A 279 -17.82 -1.55 2.17
N LYS A 280 -16.58 -1.27 1.76
CA LYS A 280 -16.28 -0.31 0.68
C LYS A 280 -16.91 -0.77 -0.63
N LEU A 281 -16.74 -2.04 -1.00
CA LEU A 281 -17.31 -2.60 -2.22
C LEU A 281 -18.84 -2.53 -2.22
N LYS A 282 -19.49 -2.89 -1.11
CA LYS A 282 -20.94 -2.75 -0.94
C LYS A 282 -21.42 -1.30 -1.04
N ALA A 283 -20.67 -0.35 -0.45
CA ALA A 283 -21.00 1.07 -0.53
C ALA A 283 -20.95 1.58 -1.98
N THR A 284 -19.90 1.21 -2.74
CA THR A 284 -19.77 1.54 -4.16
C THR A 284 -20.92 0.97 -4.98
N GLN A 285 -21.29 -0.30 -4.77
CA GLN A 285 -22.43 -0.93 -5.46
C GLN A 285 -23.76 -0.21 -5.18
N LEU A 286 -24.02 0.14 -3.92
CA LEU A 286 -25.22 0.89 -3.54
C LEU A 286 -25.23 2.30 -4.16
N GLN A 287 -24.08 2.96 -4.22
CA GLN A 287 -23.93 4.27 -4.86
C GLN A 287 -24.24 4.20 -6.36
N LEU A 288 -23.67 3.23 -7.08
CA LEU A 288 -23.95 3.00 -8.50
C LEU A 288 -25.43 2.68 -8.74
N LYS A 289 -26.06 1.87 -7.87
CA LYS A 289 -27.49 1.56 -7.94
C LYS A 289 -28.36 2.80 -7.73
N ALA A 290 -28.03 3.65 -6.77
CA ALA A 290 -28.76 4.88 -6.50
C ALA A 290 -28.65 5.89 -7.65
N LEU A 291 -27.46 6.02 -8.26
CA LEU A 291 -27.25 6.89 -9.42
C LEU A 291 -28.07 6.43 -10.63
N ARG A 292 -28.14 5.12 -10.91
CA ARG A 292 -28.99 4.54 -11.96
C ARG A 292 -30.47 4.89 -11.75
N ALA A 293 -30.98 4.71 -10.52
CA ALA A 293 -32.38 5.01 -10.20
C ALA A 293 -32.76 6.50 -10.37
N GLN A 294 -31.81 7.44 -10.24
CA GLN A 294 -32.07 8.87 -10.38
C GLN A 294 -32.18 9.35 -11.85
N MET A 295 -31.81 8.54 -12.84
CA MET A 295 -31.85 8.96 -14.25
C MET A 295 -33.25 8.92 -14.89
N ASN A 296 -34.25 8.33 -14.20
CA ASN A 296 -35.55 8.02 -14.78
C ASN A 296 -36.71 9.06 -14.68
N PRO A 297 -36.63 10.30 -14.15
CA PRO A 297 -37.84 11.15 -14.09
C PRO A 297 -38.13 12.03 -15.31
N HIS A 298 -37.13 12.59 -16.00
CA HIS A 298 -37.39 13.74 -16.89
C HIS A 298 -37.96 13.36 -18.27
N PHE A 299 -37.37 12.35 -18.93
CA PHE A 299 -37.87 11.81 -20.19
C PHE A 299 -39.33 11.31 -20.11
N MET A 300 -39.67 10.68 -18.97
CA MET A 300 -40.99 10.16 -18.64
C MET A 300 -42.11 11.17 -18.80
N PHE A 301 -41.93 12.35 -18.22
CA PHE A 301 -42.94 13.40 -18.22
C PHE A 301 -43.08 14.04 -19.60
N ASN A 302 -41.97 14.22 -20.32
CA ASN A 302 -42.01 14.89 -21.62
C ASN A 302 -42.67 14.02 -22.71
N ALA A 303 -42.43 12.71 -22.73
CA ALA A 303 -43.07 11.81 -23.69
C ALA A 303 -44.58 11.61 -23.41
N LEU A 304 -44.99 11.56 -22.13
CA LEU A 304 -46.40 11.47 -21.75
C LEU A 304 -47.21 12.68 -22.25
N ASN A 305 -46.63 13.89 -22.14
CA ASN A 305 -47.26 15.13 -22.60
C ASN A 305 -47.45 15.13 -24.14
N SER A 306 -46.49 14.59 -24.91
CA SER A 306 -46.63 14.47 -26.36
C SER A 306 -47.73 13.48 -26.75
N ILE A 307 -47.87 12.37 -26.03
CA ILE A 307 -48.92 11.37 -26.28
C ILE A 307 -50.30 11.92 -25.92
N GLN A 308 -50.41 12.70 -24.84
CA GLN A 308 -51.65 13.38 -24.45
C GLN A 308 -52.19 14.31 -25.56
N ASN A 309 -51.30 15.00 -26.29
CA ASN A 309 -51.70 15.88 -27.41
C ASN A 309 -52.33 15.12 -28.59
N TYR A 310 -51.86 13.90 -28.90
CA TYR A 310 -52.42 13.08 -29.98
C TYR A 310 -53.77 12.44 -29.63
N ILE A 311 -53.96 12.03 -28.38
CA ILE A 311 -55.27 11.57 -27.88
C ILE A 311 -56.31 12.69 -28.06
N THR A 312 -55.90 13.94 -27.87
CA THR A 312 -56.74 15.13 -28.05
C THR A 312 -56.98 15.49 -29.53
N SER A 313 -56.12 15.04 -30.44
CA SER A 313 -56.17 15.32 -31.90
C SER A 313 -57.00 14.30 -32.70
N ASN A 314 -57.66 13.33 -32.03
CA ASN A 314 -58.65 12.39 -32.58
C ASN A 314 -58.14 11.34 -33.59
N ASP A 315 -56.82 11.07 -33.64
CA ASP A 315 -56.24 9.94 -34.39
C ASP A 315 -55.95 8.75 -33.46
N ILE A 316 -57.02 8.02 -33.14
CA ILE A 316 -57.04 6.94 -32.14
C ILE A 316 -56.09 5.79 -32.51
N THR A 317 -55.98 5.49 -33.80
CA THR A 317 -55.14 4.39 -34.33
C THR A 317 -53.65 4.68 -34.21
N LEU A 318 -53.23 5.89 -34.57
CA LEU A 318 -51.83 6.30 -34.46
C LEU A 318 -51.42 6.42 -32.98
N ALA A 319 -52.30 6.98 -32.15
CA ALA A 319 -52.09 7.12 -30.71
C ALA A 319 -51.89 5.74 -30.03
N ALA A 320 -52.70 4.74 -30.37
CA ALA A 320 -52.56 3.39 -29.80
C ALA A 320 -51.24 2.70 -30.19
N LYS A 321 -50.79 2.86 -31.44
CA LYS A 321 -49.51 2.30 -31.93
C LYS A 321 -48.32 2.88 -31.16
N TYR A 322 -48.26 4.20 -31.01
CA TYR A 322 -47.16 4.86 -30.32
C TYR A 322 -47.21 4.70 -28.81
N LEU A 323 -48.40 4.57 -28.20
CA LEU A 323 -48.54 4.24 -26.79
C LEU A 323 -47.95 2.86 -26.47
N SER A 324 -48.13 1.88 -27.37
CA SER A 324 -47.53 0.55 -27.22
C SER A 324 -45.99 0.59 -27.34
N LYS A 325 -45.45 1.30 -28.35
CA LYS A 325 -43.99 1.51 -28.47
C LYS A 325 -43.41 2.22 -27.25
N PHE A 326 -44.10 3.24 -26.75
CA PHE A 326 -43.71 3.95 -25.54
C PHE A 326 -43.69 3.03 -24.31
N ALA A 327 -44.74 2.22 -24.11
CA ALA A 327 -44.79 1.26 -23.01
C ALA A 327 -43.66 0.19 -23.08
N LYS A 328 -43.21 -0.17 -24.29
CA LYS A 328 -42.05 -1.05 -24.50
C LYS A 328 -40.74 -0.37 -24.07
N LEU A 329 -40.48 0.84 -24.57
CA LEU A 329 -39.33 1.67 -24.16
C LEU A 329 -39.29 1.90 -22.64
N MET A 330 -40.47 2.10 -22.06
CA MET A 330 -40.64 2.24 -20.63
C MET A 330 -40.19 1.04 -19.84
N ARG A 331 -40.62 -0.14 -20.27
CA ARG A 331 -40.24 -1.38 -19.62
C ARG A 331 -38.73 -1.61 -19.73
N ARG A 332 -38.15 -1.40 -20.93
CA ARG A 332 -36.69 -1.51 -21.14
C ARG A 332 -35.91 -0.55 -20.25
N SER A 333 -36.35 0.71 -20.13
CA SER A 333 -35.72 1.68 -19.22
C SER A 333 -35.74 1.23 -17.76
N LEU A 334 -36.85 0.69 -17.27
CA LEU A 334 -36.90 0.16 -15.91
C LEU A 334 -36.00 -1.08 -15.74
N GLU A 335 -36.01 -2.00 -16.70
CA GLU A 335 -35.18 -3.21 -16.69
C GLU A 335 -33.68 -2.86 -16.70
N TYR A 336 -33.25 -1.96 -17.59
CA TYR A 336 -31.85 -1.52 -17.69
C TYR A 336 -31.38 -0.74 -16.46
N SER A 337 -32.30 -0.08 -15.72
CA SER A 337 -31.94 0.59 -14.46
C SER A 337 -31.58 -0.39 -13.33
N GLU A 338 -32.04 -1.64 -13.42
CA GLU A 338 -31.68 -2.71 -12.48
C GLU A 338 -30.43 -3.49 -12.91
N GLN A 339 -30.07 -3.43 -14.19
CA GLN A 339 -28.91 -4.10 -14.75
C GLN A 339 -27.65 -3.23 -14.67
N GLU A 340 -26.49 -3.88 -14.53
CA GLU A 340 -25.18 -3.21 -14.53
C GLU A 340 -24.62 -3.10 -15.94
N ILE A 341 -24.80 -4.16 -16.73
CA ILE A 341 -24.23 -4.37 -18.06
C ILE A 341 -25.35 -4.83 -18.98
N ILE A 342 -25.37 -4.33 -20.21
CA ILE A 342 -26.17 -4.81 -21.35
C ILE A 342 -25.26 -4.95 -22.56
N SER A 343 -25.71 -5.68 -23.59
CA SER A 343 -25.01 -5.67 -24.87
C SER A 343 -25.04 -4.31 -25.53
N LEU A 344 -24.03 -4.03 -26.35
CA LEU A 344 -24.03 -2.83 -27.17
C LEU A 344 -25.22 -2.84 -28.15
N GLU A 345 -25.57 -4.01 -28.70
CA GLU A 345 -26.78 -4.21 -29.51
C GLU A 345 -28.03 -3.72 -28.76
N GLU A 346 -28.20 -4.10 -27.49
CA GLU A 346 -29.34 -3.70 -26.65
C GLU A 346 -29.39 -2.19 -26.35
N GLU A 347 -28.23 -1.51 -26.21
CA GLU A 347 -28.14 -0.06 -26.07
C GLU A 347 -28.49 0.63 -27.40
N VAL A 348 -27.95 0.15 -28.52
CA VAL A 348 -28.21 0.68 -29.87
C VAL A 348 -29.71 0.55 -30.21
N GLU A 349 -30.32 -0.61 -29.98
CA GLU A 349 -31.75 -0.81 -30.17
C GLU A 349 -32.58 0.15 -29.33
N PHE A 350 -32.18 0.39 -28.08
CA PHE A 350 -32.87 1.32 -27.20
C PHE A 350 -32.78 2.76 -27.73
N LEU A 351 -31.60 3.19 -28.18
CA LEU A 351 -31.39 4.50 -28.79
C LEU A 351 -32.17 4.66 -30.11
N MET A 352 -32.25 3.61 -30.93
CA MET A 352 -33.08 3.60 -32.15
C MET A 352 -34.56 3.77 -31.81
N ASP A 353 -35.10 2.95 -30.90
CA ASP A 353 -36.49 3.04 -30.44
C ASP A 353 -36.76 4.47 -29.91
N TYR A 354 -35.82 5.03 -29.14
CA TYR A 354 -35.91 6.36 -28.55
C TYR A 354 -35.96 7.48 -29.59
N LEU A 355 -35.07 7.45 -30.58
CA LEU A 355 -35.00 8.44 -31.66
C LEU A 355 -36.23 8.35 -32.58
N GLU A 356 -36.69 7.14 -32.90
CA GLU A 356 -37.87 6.92 -33.73
C GLU A 356 -39.12 7.55 -33.11
N ILE A 357 -39.35 7.32 -31.81
CA ILE A 357 -40.50 7.91 -31.11
C ILE A 357 -40.43 9.44 -31.15
N ASN A 358 -39.27 10.03 -30.90
CA ASN A 358 -39.12 11.49 -30.90
C ASN A 358 -39.28 12.09 -32.30
N ALA A 359 -38.68 11.48 -33.32
CA ALA A 359 -38.78 11.93 -34.72
C ALA A 359 -40.24 11.99 -35.19
N LYS A 360 -41.01 10.94 -34.88
CA LYS A 360 -42.41 10.81 -35.29
C LYS A 360 -43.36 11.68 -34.45
N LEU A 361 -43.26 11.61 -33.12
CA LEU A 361 -44.24 12.26 -32.24
C LEU A 361 -44.00 13.76 -32.03
N ARG A 362 -42.75 14.21 -32.06
CA ARG A 362 -42.40 15.59 -31.73
C ARG A 362 -42.02 16.43 -32.94
N PHE A 363 -41.33 15.84 -33.92
CA PHE A 363 -40.82 16.55 -35.09
C PHE A 363 -41.62 16.31 -36.37
N GLY A 364 -42.61 15.41 -36.34
CA GLY A 364 -43.50 15.16 -37.49
C GLY A 364 -42.73 14.80 -38.76
N ASP A 365 -41.74 13.91 -38.63
CA ASP A 365 -40.85 13.42 -39.71
C ASP A 365 -39.80 14.41 -40.22
N LYS A 366 -39.46 15.43 -39.43
CA LYS A 366 -38.39 16.39 -39.75
C LYS A 366 -37.08 16.17 -38.97
N LEU A 367 -36.94 15.02 -38.32
CA LEU A 367 -35.73 14.62 -37.62
C LEU A 367 -35.15 13.40 -38.33
N ASP A 368 -34.01 13.60 -38.98
CA ASP A 368 -33.20 12.52 -39.53
C ASP A 368 -32.20 12.04 -38.47
N TYR A 369 -31.98 10.73 -38.40
CA TYR A 369 -31.03 10.15 -37.47
C TYR A 369 -30.29 8.95 -38.07
N THR A 370 -29.08 8.70 -37.60
CA THR A 370 -28.28 7.53 -38.00
C THR A 370 -27.46 7.06 -36.80
N ILE A 371 -27.42 5.73 -36.59
CA ILE A 371 -26.54 5.09 -35.62
C ILE A 371 -25.62 4.17 -36.39
N ILE A 372 -24.32 4.29 -36.18
CA ILE A 372 -23.27 3.53 -36.85
C ILE A 372 -22.45 2.83 -35.77
N VAL A 373 -22.22 1.53 -35.95
CA VAL A 373 -21.33 0.72 -35.12
C VAL A 373 -20.20 0.25 -36.02
N ASP A 374 -18.96 0.38 -35.55
CA ASP A 374 -17.77 -0.10 -36.25
C ASP A 374 -17.86 -1.61 -36.53
N GLU A 375 -17.39 -2.04 -37.70
CA GLU A 375 -17.40 -3.47 -38.08
C GLU A 375 -16.46 -4.31 -37.21
N GLU A 376 -15.50 -3.67 -36.54
CA GLU A 376 -14.59 -4.32 -35.59
C GLU A 376 -15.23 -4.62 -34.23
N ILE A 377 -16.42 -4.07 -33.95
CA ILE A 377 -17.13 -4.25 -32.68
C ILE A 377 -18.17 -5.37 -32.85
N GLU A 378 -17.98 -6.50 -32.15
CA GLU A 378 -19.00 -7.55 -32.01
C GLU A 378 -20.06 -7.11 -30.98
N ASP A 379 -21.07 -6.38 -31.43
CA ASP A 379 -22.05 -5.66 -30.59
C ASP A 379 -23.03 -6.58 -29.82
N ASP A 380 -23.18 -7.83 -30.24
CA ASP A 380 -23.95 -8.87 -29.56
C ASP A 380 -23.19 -9.52 -28.38
N ILE A 381 -21.86 -9.45 -28.39
CA ILE A 381 -20.98 -10.05 -27.37
C ILE A 381 -20.41 -8.99 -26.42
N ILE A 382 -20.15 -7.78 -26.91
CA ILE A 382 -19.53 -6.72 -26.12
C ILE A 382 -20.55 -6.10 -25.15
N GLY A 383 -20.22 -6.16 -23.86
CA GLY A 383 -21.01 -5.55 -22.81
C GLY A 383 -20.62 -4.09 -22.57
N VAL A 384 -21.61 -3.24 -22.36
CA VAL A 384 -21.44 -1.83 -22.03
C VAL A 384 -22.25 -1.46 -20.79
N PRO A 385 -21.82 -0.45 -20.01
CA PRO A 385 -22.61 0.04 -18.89
C PRO A 385 -23.94 0.63 -19.38
N THR A 386 -25.02 0.25 -18.71
CA THR A 386 -26.37 0.70 -19.08
C THR A 386 -26.52 2.22 -18.99
N MET A 387 -27.30 2.81 -19.91
CA MET A 387 -27.77 4.21 -19.84
C MET A 387 -26.66 5.27 -19.81
N ILE A 388 -25.54 5.05 -20.50
CA ILE A 388 -24.46 6.04 -20.61
C ILE A 388 -24.71 7.03 -21.75
N VAL A 389 -25.19 6.55 -22.91
CA VAL A 389 -25.31 7.38 -24.12
C VAL A 389 -26.60 8.19 -24.12
N GLN A 390 -27.69 7.61 -23.60
CA GLN A 390 -29.03 8.20 -23.59
C GLN A 390 -29.07 9.67 -23.12
N PRO A 391 -28.44 10.09 -22.00
CA PRO A 391 -28.55 11.48 -21.52
C PRO A 391 -27.97 12.51 -22.50
N TYR A 392 -26.97 12.13 -23.30
CA TYR A 392 -26.38 13.02 -24.30
C TYR A 392 -27.28 13.14 -25.53
N VAL A 393 -27.87 12.03 -25.98
CA VAL A 393 -28.89 12.01 -27.04
C VAL A 393 -30.15 12.79 -26.63
N GLU A 394 -30.60 12.68 -25.37
CA GLU A 394 -31.71 13.49 -24.84
C GLU A 394 -31.41 14.99 -24.93
N ASN A 395 -30.20 15.40 -24.53
CA ASN A 395 -29.82 16.81 -24.59
C ASN A 395 -29.77 17.35 -26.02
N ALA A 396 -29.25 16.57 -26.97
CA ALA A 396 -29.24 16.94 -28.39
C ALA A 396 -30.67 17.22 -28.88
N ILE A 397 -31.63 16.35 -28.57
CA ILE A 397 -33.03 16.52 -28.98
C ILE A 397 -33.69 17.70 -28.27
N GLU A 398 -33.63 17.76 -26.94
CA GLU A 398 -34.39 18.72 -26.14
C GLU A 398 -33.84 20.15 -26.21
N HIS A 399 -32.52 20.31 -26.29
CA HIS A 399 -31.86 21.61 -26.22
C HIS A 399 -31.28 22.03 -27.57
N GLY A 400 -30.75 21.09 -28.36
CA GLY A 400 -30.17 21.39 -29.68
C GLY A 400 -31.22 21.54 -30.76
N LEU A 401 -32.07 20.52 -30.92
CA LEU A 401 -32.89 20.33 -32.13
C LEU A 401 -34.33 20.85 -31.99
N ARG A 402 -34.91 20.86 -30.79
CA ARG A 402 -36.28 21.34 -30.53
C ARG A 402 -36.63 22.72 -31.15
N PRO A 403 -35.73 23.72 -31.18
CA PRO A 403 -36.02 25.03 -31.78
C PRO A 403 -35.91 25.06 -33.32
N LYS A 404 -35.47 23.97 -33.96
CA LYS A 404 -35.17 23.89 -35.39
C LYS A 404 -36.28 23.18 -36.16
N GLU A 405 -36.48 23.56 -37.42
CA GLU A 405 -37.48 22.89 -38.27
C GLU A 405 -36.99 21.53 -38.79
N ASN A 406 -35.72 21.40 -39.18
CA ASN A 406 -35.11 20.16 -39.65
C ASN A 406 -33.89 19.82 -38.78
N GLY A 407 -33.95 18.70 -38.07
CA GLY A 407 -32.88 18.23 -37.18
C GLY A 407 -32.15 17.02 -37.76
N LEU A 408 -30.86 16.91 -37.44
CA LEU A 408 -30.02 15.75 -37.72
C LEU A 408 -29.27 15.37 -36.44
N ILE A 409 -29.24 14.07 -36.13
CA ILE A 409 -28.40 13.52 -35.07
C ILE A 409 -27.72 12.24 -35.56
N GLN A 410 -26.42 12.14 -35.31
CA GLN A 410 -25.59 11.00 -35.66
C GLN A 410 -24.93 10.45 -34.41
N VAL A 411 -24.99 9.13 -34.22
CA VAL A 411 -24.33 8.42 -33.13
C VAL A 411 -23.39 7.39 -33.73
N GLU A 412 -22.12 7.43 -33.36
CA GLU A 412 -21.10 6.49 -33.85
C GLU A 412 -20.43 5.79 -32.67
N PHE A 413 -20.29 4.48 -32.75
CA PHE A 413 -19.50 3.67 -31.81
C PHE A 413 -18.25 3.18 -32.55
N LEU A 414 -17.08 3.57 -32.06
CA LEU A 414 -15.78 3.33 -32.68
C LEU A 414 -14.85 2.58 -31.72
N MET A 415 -14.11 1.61 -32.24
CA MET A 415 -13.09 0.90 -31.47
C MET A 415 -11.84 1.79 -31.32
N MET A 416 -11.21 1.82 -30.15
CA MET A 416 -10.00 2.60 -29.94
C MET A 416 -8.75 1.80 -30.29
N GLU A 417 -7.94 2.29 -31.25
CA GLU A 417 -6.69 1.64 -31.66
C GLU A 417 -5.63 1.57 -30.53
N GLU A 418 -5.67 2.53 -29.58
CA GLU A 418 -4.70 2.62 -28.49
C GLU A 418 -5.13 1.91 -27.20
N ASP A 419 -6.41 1.50 -27.09
CA ASP A 419 -7.01 0.94 -25.87
C ASP A 419 -8.14 -0.05 -26.22
N GLU A 420 -7.81 -1.34 -26.28
CA GLU A 420 -8.73 -2.41 -26.69
C GLU A 420 -9.90 -2.62 -25.70
N ASP A 421 -9.83 -2.06 -24.49
CA ASP A 421 -10.85 -2.20 -23.45
C ASP A 421 -11.90 -1.06 -23.48
N MET A 422 -11.84 -0.16 -24.46
CA MET A 422 -12.61 1.09 -24.46
C MET A 422 -13.26 1.41 -25.82
N ILE A 423 -14.57 1.66 -25.82
CA ILE A 423 -15.32 2.14 -27.00
C ILE A 423 -15.45 3.66 -26.94
N LEU A 424 -15.17 4.34 -28.06
CA LEU A 424 -15.48 5.75 -28.25
C LEU A 424 -16.88 5.91 -28.86
N CYS A 425 -17.81 6.46 -28.09
CA CYS A 425 -19.11 6.88 -28.59
C CYS A 425 -19.10 8.37 -28.95
N VAL A 426 -19.43 8.71 -30.19
CA VAL A 426 -19.54 10.09 -30.69
C VAL A 426 -21.00 10.40 -30.96
N ILE A 427 -21.53 11.48 -30.36
CA ILE A 427 -22.88 11.99 -30.59
C ILE A 427 -22.76 13.37 -31.21
N GLU A 428 -23.22 13.54 -32.45
CA GLU A 428 -23.18 14.82 -33.17
C GLU A 428 -24.60 15.25 -33.57
N ASP A 429 -24.97 16.48 -33.22
CA ASP A 429 -26.26 17.08 -33.58
C ASP A 429 -26.06 18.38 -34.36
N ASN A 430 -26.98 18.70 -35.28
CA ASN A 430 -26.95 19.95 -36.04
C ASN A 430 -27.74 21.10 -35.38
N GLY A 431 -27.92 21.09 -34.07
CA GLY A 431 -28.78 22.00 -33.32
C GLY A 431 -28.32 23.44 -33.30
N VAL A 432 -29.06 24.27 -32.56
CA VAL A 432 -28.81 25.73 -32.46
C VAL A 432 -27.53 26.12 -31.69
N GLY A 433 -26.85 25.13 -31.09
CA GLY A 433 -25.67 25.32 -30.25
C GLY A 433 -26.00 25.70 -28.81
N ARG A 434 -25.07 25.38 -27.90
CA ARG A 434 -25.26 25.52 -26.44
C ARG A 434 -25.49 26.97 -25.98
N LYS A 435 -24.83 27.94 -26.63
CA LYS A 435 -24.97 29.39 -26.33
C LYS A 435 -26.40 29.88 -26.63
N ALA A 436 -26.95 29.50 -27.77
CA ALA A 436 -28.31 29.87 -28.15
C ALA A 436 -29.35 29.13 -27.29
N ALA A 437 -29.14 27.84 -27.03
CA ALA A 437 -30.01 27.04 -26.16
C ALA A 437 -30.14 27.63 -24.74
N LYS A 438 -29.03 28.10 -24.14
CA LYS A 438 -29.06 28.80 -22.84
C LYS A 438 -29.89 30.08 -22.88
N HIS A 439 -29.75 30.89 -23.93
CA HIS A 439 -30.54 32.10 -24.10
C HIS A 439 -32.04 31.84 -24.29
N PHE A 440 -32.42 30.73 -24.94
CA PHE A 440 -33.82 30.33 -25.06
C PHE A 440 -34.40 29.83 -23.72
N GLN A 441 -33.61 29.13 -22.90
CA GLN A 441 -34.03 28.70 -21.56
C GLN A 441 -34.27 29.88 -20.62
N GLU A 442 -33.39 30.90 -20.62
CA GLU A 442 -33.53 32.10 -19.80
C GLU A 442 -34.81 32.90 -20.12
N LYS A 443 -35.23 32.91 -21.40
CA LYS A 443 -36.46 33.59 -21.84
C LYS A 443 -37.75 32.83 -21.52
N ALA A 444 -37.70 31.52 -21.30
CA ALA A 444 -38.89 30.68 -21.18
C ALA A 444 -39.51 30.64 -19.77
N GLN A 445 -38.97 31.35 -18.76
CA GLN A 445 -39.45 31.33 -17.36
C GLN A 445 -39.65 29.91 -16.75
N HIS A 446 -39.07 28.87 -17.35
CA HIS A 446 -39.02 27.55 -16.74
C HIS A 446 -37.80 27.47 -15.82
N HIS A 447 -38.07 27.39 -14.51
CA HIS A 447 -37.07 27.30 -13.46
C HIS A 447 -35.99 26.23 -13.75
N ASN A 448 -34.74 26.69 -13.88
CA ASN A 448 -33.52 26.12 -13.27
C ASN A 448 -33.35 24.58 -13.27
N HIS A 449 -33.70 23.88 -14.35
CA HIS A 449 -33.30 22.48 -14.52
C HIS A 449 -31.83 22.43 -14.95
N LYS A 450 -30.92 22.37 -13.96
CA LYS A 450 -29.54 21.90 -14.18
C LYS A 450 -29.62 20.50 -14.82
N SER A 451 -28.83 20.24 -15.85
CA SER A 451 -28.74 18.93 -16.53
C SER A 451 -28.19 17.86 -15.57
N MET A 452 -29.05 17.37 -14.67
CA MET A 452 -28.69 16.37 -13.66
C MET A 452 -28.24 15.06 -14.31
N GLY A 453 -28.83 14.68 -15.45
CA GLY A 453 -28.52 13.44 -16.17
C GLY A 453 -27.05 13.33 -16.61
N THR A 454 -26.46 14.40 -17.15
CA THR A 454 -25.05 14.37 -17.57
C THR A 454 -24.09 14.31 -16.38
N SER A 455 -24.37 15.06 -15.31
CA SER A 455 -23.55 15.01 -14.09
C SER A 455 -23.58 13.63 -13.41
N ILE A 456 -24.73 12.95 -13.45
CA ILE A 456 -24.88 11.59 -12.92
C ILE A 456 -24.07 10.60 -13.78
N THR A 457 -24.10 10.75 -15.10
CA THR A 457 -23.38 9.89 -16.04
C THR A 457 -21.87 10.06 -15.92
N GLU A 458 -21.38 11.29 -15.84
CA GLU A 458 -19.96 11.60 -15.59
C GLU A 458 -19.49 11.01 -14.24
N THR A 459 -20.29 11.16 -13.18
CA THR A 459 -19.97 10.57 -11.86
C THR A 459 -19.91 9.04 -11.93
N ARG A 460 -20.80 8.39 -12.69
CA ARG A 460 -20.76 6.93 -12.88
C ARG A 460 -19.51 6.50 -13.63
N LEU A 461 -19.18 7.17 -14.73
CA LEU A 461 -17.96 6.86 -15.50
C LEU A 461 -16.71 7.01 -14.60
N GLN A 462 -16.64 8.03 -13.74
CA GLN A 462 -15.53 8.15 -12.78
C GLN A 462 -15.44 7.00 -11.77
N ILE A 463 -16.58 6.50 -11.28
CA ILE A 463 -16.62 5.39 -10.32
C ILE A 463 -16.21 4.08 -10.99
N LEU A 464 -16.63 3.85 -12.25
CA LEU A 464 -16.34 2.62 -12.99
C LEU A 464 -14.85 2.47 -13.35
N HIS A 465 -14.12 3.57 -13.53
CA HIS A 465 -12.71 3.57 -13.90
C HIS A 465 -11.74 3.68 -12.70
N GLU A 466 -12.18 3.34 -11.49
CA GLU A 466 -11.37 3.28 -10.26
C GLU A 466 -10.27 4.35 -10.12
N ALA A 467 -10.65 5.64 -10.20
CA ALA A 467 -9.76 6.75 -9.88
C ALA A 467 -8.45 6.82 -10.71
N GLU A 468 -8.52 6.64 -12.04
CA GLU A 468 -7.62 7.39 -12.92
C GLU A 468 -7.96 8.89 -12.82
N ASP A 469 -7.50 9.50 -11.73
CA ASP A 469 -7.57 10.93 -11.51
C ASP A 469 -6.96 11.61 -12.73
N HIS A 470 -7.74 12.47 -13.41
CA HIS A 470 -7.39 13.37 -14.53
C HIS A 470 -7.73 12.95 -15.97
N LYS A 471 -8.32 11.78 -16.25
CA LYS A 471 -8.90 11.53 -17.60
C LYS A 471 -10.33 12.06 -17.70
N SER A 472 -10.58 12.93 -18.68
CA SER A 472 -11.93 13.38 -19.02
C SER A 472 -12.59 12.32 -19.90
N PHE A 473 -13.43 11.45 -19.31
CA PHE A 473 -14.16 10.41 -20.04
C PHE A 473 -15.25 10.95 -20.96
N VAL A 474 -15.57 12.24 -20.83
CA VAL A 474 -16.55 12.93 -21.67
C VAL A 474 -15.91 14.21 -22.17
N ARG A 475 -16.04 14.49 -23.47
CA ARG A 475 -15.59 15.72 -24.09
C ARG A 475 -16.72 16.31 -24.92
N ILE A 476 -17.04 17.58 -24.68
CA ILE A 476 -18.08 18.31 -25.40
C ILE A 476 -17.41 19.37 -26.28
N ILE A 477 -17.71 19.35 -27.57
CA ILE A 477 -17.13 20.20 -28.62
C ILE A 477 -18.28 20.97 -29.28
N ASP A 478 -18.23 22.30 -29.24
CA ASP A 478 -19.17 23.15 -29.98
C ASP A 478 -18.72 23.24 -31.46
N LEU A 479 -19.62 22.94 -32.39
CA LEU A 479 -19.35 23.06 -33.83
C LEU A 479 -19.76 24.47 -34.30
N GLU A 480 -18.82 25.21 -34.90
CA GLU A 480 -19.03 26.56 -35.41
C GLU A 480 -18.51 26.66 -36.86
N ASP A 481 -19.22 27.42 -37.71
CA ASP A 481 -18.80 27.70 -39.08
C ASP A 481 -17.51 28.55 -39.06
N PRO A 482 -16.41 28.08 -39.65
CA PRO A 482 -15.13 28.79 -39.64
C PRO A 482 -15.16 30.21 -40.22
N ASN A 483 -16.12 30.50 -41.10
CA ASN A 483 -16.23 31.77 -41.81
C ASN A 483 -17.22 32.75 -41.17
N THR A 484 -18.27 32.24 -40.52
CA THR A 484 -19.37 33.06 -40.00
C THR A 484 -19.49 33.06 -38.48
N GLY A 485 -18.84 32.11 -37.78
CA GLY A 485 -18.98 31.91 -36.34
C GLY A 485 -20.39 31.46 -35.93
N ALA A 486 -21.25 31.11 -36.89
CA ALA A 486 -22.58 30.57 -36.62
C ALA A 486 -22.45 29.14 -36.11
N SER A 487 -23.27 28.75 -35.13
CA SER A 487 -23.24 27.38 -34.63
C SER A 487 -23.77 26.41 -35.68
N LEU A 488 -23.00 25.36 -35.93
CA LEU A 488 -23.35 24.23 -36.79
C LEU A 488 -23.92 23.05 -35.99
N GLY A 489 -23.78 23.06 -34.66
CA GLY A 489 -24.18 21.93 -33.84
C GLY A 489 -23.37 21.74 -32.57
N THR A 490 -23.46 20.54 -31.98
CA THR A 490 -22.65 20.11 -30.84
C THR A 490 -22.22 18.66 -31.05
N ARG A 491 -20.96 18.35 -30.72
CA ARG A 491 -20.37 17.01 -30.73
C ARG A 491 -20.00 16.61 -29.31
N VAL A 492 -20.38 15.43 -28.89
CA VAL A 492 -20.06 14.85 -27.58
C VAL A 492 -19.33 13.54 -27.82
N GLU A 493 -18.15 13.41 -27.23
CA GLU A 493 -17.32 12.20 -27.25
C GLU A 493 -17.37 11.59 -25.85
N VAL A 494 -17.75 10.31 -25.75
CA VAL A 494 -17.88 9.56 -24.50
C VAL A 494 -17.05 8.30 -24.61
N LEU A 495 -16.12 8.12 -23.67
CA LEU A 495 -15.33 6.91 -23.53
C LEU A 495 -16.09 5.92 -22.64
N ILE A 496 -16.41 4.76 -23.21
CA ILE A 496 -17.24 3.73 -22.58
C ILE A 496 -16.37 2.49 -22.36
N PRO A 497 -16.26 1.98 -21.12
CA PRO A 497 -15.51 0.77 -20.85
C PRO A 497 -16.25 -0.46 -21.34
N ILE A 498 -15.51 -1.37 -21.97
CA ILE A 498 -15.98 -2.71 -22.31
C ILE A 498 -16.07 -3.53 -21.03
N MET A 499 -17.18 -4.25 -20.87
CA MET A 499 -17.40 -5.15 -19.74
C MET A 499 -17.78 -6.53 -20.23
N GLU A 500 -17.35 -7.56 -19.51
CA GLU A 500 -17.74 -8.94 -19.80
C GLU A 500 -19.24 -9.13 -19.54
N LEU A 501 -19.97 -9.52 -20.58
CA LEU A 501 -21.36 -9.96 -20.47
C LEU A 501 -21.42 -11.36 -19.85
N GLU A 502 -22.10 -11.49 -18.71
CA GLU A 502 -22.47 -12.82 -18.21
C GLU A 502 -23.54 -13.43 -19.12
N LEU A 503 -23.13 -14.38 -19.97
CA LEU A 503 -24.05 -15.22 -20.75
C LEU A 503 -25.01 -15.94 -19.78
N LYS A 504 -26.30 -15.59 -19.84
CA LYS A 504 -27.36 -16.20 -19.02
C LYS A 504 -27.77 -17.61 -19.45
#